data_AF-A0A6A4DLR1-F1
#
_entry.id   AF-A0A6A4DLR1-F1
#
_cell.length_a   1.000
_cell.length_b   1.000
_cell.length_c   1.000
_cell.angle_alpha   90.00
_cell.angle_beta   90.00
_cell.angle_gamma   90.00
#
_symmetry.space_group_name_H-M   'P 1'
#
loop_
_entity.id
_entity.type
_entity.pdbx_description
1 polymer ?
#
loop_
_entity_poly.entity_id
_entity_poly.type
_entity_poly.pdbx_seq_one_letter_code
_entity_poly.pdbx_strand_id
1 'polypeptide(L)' 'MVICEEEYTSETCSGCGQLKEHLGGSEVYKCVFCGAHMDRDLNGAKNILIKNIEMLF' A
#
# COMPACT_ATOMS: atom_id res chain seq x y z
N MET A 1 14.33 11.71 -9.01
CA MET A 1 13.90 11.43 -7.62
C MET A 1 12.58 12.15 -7.44
N VAL A 2 11.48 11.42 -7.24
CA VAL A 2 10.16 12.03 -7.01
C VAL A 2 9.99 12.12 -5.50
N ILE A 3 9.68 13.30 -4.99
CA ILE A 3 9.37 13.53 -3.57
C ILE A 3 7.85 13.37 -3.44
N CYS A 4 7.41 12.38 -2.67
CA CYS A 4 6.00 12.02 -2.51
C CYS A 4 5.68 11.81 -1.03
N GLU A 5 4.48 12.18 -0.61
CA GLU A 5 4.02 11.98 0.77
C GLU A 5 3.60 10.52 1.01
N GLU A 6 3.97 9.97 2.17
CA GLU A 6 3.70 8.57 2.54
C GLU A 6 2.28 8.32 3.09
N GLU A 7 1.44 9.35 3.16
CA GLU A 7 0.15 9.32 3.86
C GLU A 7 -0.76 8.18 3.36
N TYR A 8 -1.27 7.35 4.27
CA TYR A 8 -2.20 6.23 4.03
C TYR A 8 -1.71 5.10 3.08
N THR A 9 -0.40 5.04 2.77
CA THR A 9 0.16 4.02 1.84
C THR A 9 0.29 2.64 2.47
N SER A 10 0.50 2.55 3.78
CA SER A 10 0.62 1.26 4.48
C SER A 10 -0.75 0.63 4.79
N GLU A 11 -1.81 1.45 4.86
CA GLU A 11 -3.17 1.03 5.23
C GLU A 11 -4.02 0.60 4.05
N THR A 12 -3.68 1.06 2.85
CA THR A 12 -4.41 0.73 1.62
C THR A 12 -3.94 -0.61 1.05
N CYS A 13 -4.84 -1.45 0.57
CA CYS A 13 -4.45 -2.64 -0.17
C CYS A 13 -3.99 -2.26 -1.58
N SER A 14 -2.74 -2.53 -1.92
CA SER A 14 -2.22 -2.31 -3.29
C SER A 14 -2.88 -3.18 -4.37
N GLY A 15 -3.61 -4.24 -3.98
CA GLY A 15 -4.30 -5.13 -4.90
C GLY A 15 -5.76 -4.76 -5.18
N CYS A 16 -6.46 -4.12 -4.24
CA CYS A 16 -7.89 -3.81 -4.40
C CYS A 16 -8.32 -2.41 -3.92
N GLY A 17 -7.40 -1.61 -3.38
CA GLY A 17 -7.65 -0.25 -2.93
C GLY A 17 -8.40 -0.13 -1.59
N GLN A 18 -8.79 -1.23 -0.96
CA GLN A 18 -9.51 -1.20 0.32
C GLN A 18 -8.60 -0.78 1.46
N LEU A 19 -9.11 0.10 2.32
CA LEU A 19 -8.42 0.55 3.54
C LEU A 19 -8.52 -0.52 4.63
N LYS A 20 -7.44 -0.67 5.38
CA LYS A 20 -7.37 -1.53 6.56
C LYS A 20 -7.33 -0.65 7.81
N GLU A 21 -8.45 -0.59 8.53
CA GLU A 21 -8.63 0.31 9.70
C GLU A 21 -7.72 -0.01 10.90
N HIS A 22 -7.05 -1.16 10.92
CA HIS A 22 -6.18 -1.59 12.02
C HIS A 22 -4.83 -2.10 11.52
N LEU A 23 -3.94 -1.16 11.17
CA LEU A 23 -2.53 -1.47 10.93
C LEU A 23 -1.80 -1.73 12.25
N GLY A 24 -1.94 -2.95 12.76
CA GLY A 24 -1.03 -3.43 13.82
C GLY A 24 0.43 -3.48 13.35
N GLY A 25 1.35 -3.78 14.27
CA GLY A 25 2.79 -3.91 14.00
C GLY A 25 3.24 -5.10 13.12
N SER A 26 2.32 -5.83 12.47
CA SER A 26 2.62 -7.01 11.65
C SER A 26 3.47 -6.71 10.42
N GLU A 27 4.62 -7.37 10.27
CA GLU A 27 5.48 -7.32 9.08
C GLU A 27 4.77 -7.80 7.80
N VAL A 28 3.74 -8.63 7.97
CA VAL A 28 2.95 -9.17 6.86
C VAL A 28 1.63 -8.42 6.71
N TYR A 29 1.35 -7.97 5.49
CA TYR A 29 0.07 -7.44 5.08
C TYR A 29 -0.86 -8.56 4.60
N LYS A 30 -2.09 -8.58 5.12
CA LYS A 30 -3.18 -9.47 4.72
C LYS A 30 -4.44 -8.66 4.49
N CYS A 31 -4.96 -8.69 3.26
CA CYS A 31 -6.22 -8.06 2.90
C CYS A 31 -7.38 -9.02 3.15
N VAL A 32 -8.38 -8.58 3.93
CA VAL A 32 -9.61 -9.35 4.15
C VAL A 32 -10.58 -9.29 2.97
N PHE A 33 -10.42 -8.31 2.07
CA PHE A 33 -11.34 -8.09 0.95
C PHE A 33 -10.96 -8.89 -0.31
N CYS A 34 -9.69 -8.89 -0.70
CA CYS A 34 -9.21 -9.59 -1.90
C CYS A 34 -8.27 -10.76 -1.61
N GLY A 35 -7.93 -11.02 -0.35
CA GLY A 35 -7.02 -12.10 0.04
C GLY A 35 -5.54 -11.82 -0.24
N ALA A 36 -5.17 -10.60 -0.66
CA ALA A 36 -3.78 -10.24 -0.89
C ALA A 36 -2.92 -10.48 0.36
N HIS A 37 -1.81 -11.18 0.19
CA HIS A 37 -0.91 -11.59 1.25
C HIS A 37 0.53 -11.32 0.82
N MET A 38 1.18 -10.34 1.43
CA MET A 38 2.52 -9.91 1.06
C MET A 38 3.22 -9.18 2.21
N ASP A 39 4.51 -8.89 2.04
CA ASP A 39 5.24 -8.02 2.96
C ASP A 39 4.59 -6.62 3.04
N ARG A 40 4.51 -6.05 4.23
CA ARG A 40 3.86 -4.75 4.46
C ARG A 40 4.60 -3.61 3.76
N ASP A 41 5.92 -3.64 3.73
CA ASP A 41 6.73 -2.60 3.09
C ASP A 41 6.60 -2.73 1.57
N LEU A 42 6.49 -3.96 1.04
CA LEU A 42 6.17 -4.19 -0.36
C LEU A 42 4.79 -3.63 -0.75
N ASN A 43 3.77 -3.81 0.12
CA ASN A 43 2.45 -3.22 -0.10
C ASN A 43 2.52 -1.68 -0.11
N GLY A 44 3.23 -1.09 0.84
CA GLY A 44 3.46 0.36 0.91
C GLY A 44 4.16 0.89 -0.35
N ALA A 45 5.25 0.25 -0.77
CA ALA A 45 6.00 0.62 -1.97
C ALA A 45 5.15 0.57 -3.25
N LYS A 46 4.29 -0.45 -3.38
CA LYS A 46 3.33 -0.53 -4.49
C LYS A 46 2.33 0.61 -4.48
N ASN A 47 1.78 0.96 -3.31
CA ASN A 47 0.85 2.08 -3.19
C ASN A 47 1.52 3.42 -3.54
N ILE A 48 2.77 3.62 -3.14
CA ILE A 48 3.56 4.78 -3.56
C ILE A 48 3.69 4.78 -5.09
N LEU A 49 4.06 3.67 -5.71
CA LEU A 49 4.16 3.60 -7.17
C LEU A 49 2.82 3.92 -7.84
N ILE A 50 1.71 3.32 -7.39
CA ILE A 50 0.38 3.52 -7.95
C ILE A 50 -0.05 4.99 -7.86
N LYS A 51 0.16 5.65 -6.71
CA LYS A 51 -0.19 7.08 -6.54
C LYS A 51 0.57 8.01 -7.48
N ASN A 52 1.78 7.64 -7.86
CA ASN A 52 2.70 8.51 -8.59
C ASN A 52 2.95 8.06 -10.03
N ILE A 53 2.24 7.02 -10.50
CA ILE A 53 2.44 6.46 -11.84
C ILE A 53 2.14 7.47 -12.95
N GLU A 54 1.22 8.40 -12.71
CA GLU A 54 0.89 9.48 -13.65
C GLU A 54 1.99 10.54 -13.75
N MET A 55 2.89 10.65 -12.77
CA MET A 55 4.06 11.54 -12.85
C MET A 55 5.27 10.92 -13.58
N LEU A 56 5.15 9.67 -14.01
CA LEU A 56 6.18 8.97 -14.80
C LEU A 56 5.96 9.11 -16.31
N PHE A 57 4.83 9.67 -16.74
CA PHE A 57 4.45 9.90 -18.14
C PHE A 57 4.16 11.38 -18.38
#